data_AF-A0A946E0I9-F1
#
_entry.id   AF-A0A946E0I9-F1
#
_cell.length_a   1.000
_cell.length_b   1.000
_cell.length_c   1.000
_cell.angle_alpha   90.00
_cell.angle_beta   90.00
_cell.angle_gamma   90.00
#
_symmetry.space_group_name_H-M   'P 1'
#
loop_
_entity.id
_entity.type
_entity.pdbx_description
1 polymer ?
#
loop_
_entity_poly.entity_id
_entity_poly.type
_entity_poly.pdbx_seq_one_letter_code
_entity_poly.pdbx_strand_id
1 'polypeptide(L)'
;MATKKEDVIERAADGRNTNVLGENFMFPPRVIDDIHIKAELGRYRMRGMALMKKIPTWDDLTFMPGTLTRFVIEGYREKCETKTVIGPRAKHPLELDIPIYVTGMSFGALSYEAKTALARGATMAGTATCSGEGGMIPDERRYSEKWFYQ
;
A
#
# COMPACT_ATOMS: atom_id res chain seq x y z
N MET A 1 20.84 43.44 -25.33
CA MET A 1 21.30 42.82 -24.06
C MET A 1 20.07 42.75 -23.17
N ALA A 2 19.33 41.65 -23.24
CA ALA A 2 19.34 40.57 -22.22
C ALA A 2 18.77 41.11 -20.88
N THR A 3 17.65 40.65 -20.35
CA THR A 3 17.11 39.28 -20.31
C THR A 3 15.59 39.33 -20.10
N LYS A 4 14.85 38.47 -20.81
CA LYS A 4 13.47 38.11 -20.46
C LYS A 4 13.53 37.43 -19.09
N LYS A 5 12.91 38.02 -18.07
CA LYS A 5 12.40 37.23 -16.95
C LYS A 5 11.23 36.46 -17.52
N GLU A 6 11.48 35.20 -17.84
CA GLU A 6 10.40 34.24 -18.06
C GLU A 6 9.66 34.16 -16.73
N ASP A 7 8.48 34.77 -16.70
CA ASP A 7 7.54 34.66 -15.61
C ASP A 7 7.28 33.17 -15.39
N VAL A 8 7.88 32.68 -14.30
CA VAL A 8 7.63 31.38 -13.72
C VAL A 8 6.12 31.26 -13.60
N ILE A 9 5.54 30.40 -14.42
CA ILE A 9 4.12 30.10 -14.42
C ILE A 9 3.75 29.71 -12.99
N GLU A 10 3.10 30.63 -12.26
CA GLU A 10 2.35 30.35 -11.05
C GLU A 10 1.27 29.33 -11.42
N ARG A 11 1.59 28.04 -11.27
CA ARG A 11 0.57 27.00 -11.22
C ARG A 11 0.00 26.97 -9.81
N ALA A 12 -0.76 28.00 -9.46
CA ALA A 12 -1.57 27.96 -8.26
C ALA A 12 -2.88 27.17 -8.53
N ALA A 13 -3.11 26.18 -7.66
CA ALA A 13 -4.41 25.85 -7.07
C ALA A 13 -5.45 25.08 -7.91
N ASP A 14 -5.15 23.82 -8.23
CA ASP A 14 -6.13 22.76 -7.93
C ASP A 14 -6.18 22.68 -6.39
N GLY A 15 -7.33 22.71 -5.71
CA GLY A 15 -7.48 22.88 -4.24
C GLY A 15 -6.91 21.76 -3.35
N ARG A 16 -5.76 21.20 -3.73
CA ARG A 16 -5.06 20.07 -3.14
C ARG A 16 -4.16 20.54 -2.02
N ASN A 17 -4.23 19.86 -0.88
CA ASN A 17 -3.39 20.14 0.26
C ASN A 17 -1.98 19.56 0.03
N THR A 18 -1.07 20.35 -0.52
CA THR A 18 0.32 19.93 -0.76
C THR A 18 1.18 19.92 0.50
N ASN A 19 0.68 20.42 1.64
CA ASN A 19 1.45 20.50 2.88
C ASN A 19 1.73 19.12 3.51
N VAL A 20 0.96 18.10 3.11
CA VAL A 20 1.11 16.72 3.59
C VAL A 20 2.15 15.93 2.77
N LEU A 21 2.66 16.51 1.68
CA LEU A 21 3.62 15.88 0.79
C LEU A 21 5.04 16.11 1.34
N GLY A 22 5.60 15.10 2.00
CA GLY A 22 6.99 15.11 2.45
C GLY A 22 8.00 14.89 1.31
N GLU A 23 9.27 15.15 1.59
CA GLU A 23 10.37 14.77 0.70
C GLU A 23 10.92 13.40 1.08
N ASN A 24 10.94 12.47 0.12
CA ASN A 24 11.51 11.15 0.32
C ASN A 24 12.28 10.72 -0.93
N PHE A 25 13.45 10.12 -0.72
CA PHE A 25 14.32 9.64 -1.79
C PHE A 25 13.68 8.54 -2.65
N MET A 26 12.94 7.62 -2.01
CA MET A 26 12.31 6.47 -2.66
C MET A 26 10.90 6.80 -3.18
N PHE A 27 10.15 7.61 -2.44
CA PHE A 27 8.77 7.99 -2.79
C PHE A 27 8.69 9.50 -3.11
N PRO A 28 8.86 9.90 -4.37
CA PRO A 28 8.73 11.31 -4.76
C PRO A 28 7.35 11.87 -4.38
N PRO A 29 7.22 13.19 -4.16
CA PRO A 29 5.94 13.82 -3.75
C PRO A 29 4.75 13.43 -4.63
N ARG A 30 4.95 13.25 -5.95
CA ARG A 30 3.90 12.80 -6.89
C ARG A 30 3.35 11.40 -6.57
N VAL A 31 4.18 10.52 -6.02
CA VAL A 31 3.80 9.14 -5.67
C VAL A 31 3.05 9.14 -4.35
N ILE A 32 3.51 9.94 -3.38
CA ILE A 32 2.83 10.12 -2.09
C ILE A 32 1.43 10.72 -2.31
N ASP A 33 1.32 11.74 -3.15
CA ASP A 33 0.03 12.35 -3.53
C ASP A 33 -0.94 11.31 -4.13
N ASP A 34 -0.43 10.47 -5.05
CA ASP A 34 -1.23 9.40 -5.66
C ASP A 34 -1.64 8.31 -4.64
N ILE A 35 -0.82 8.02 -3.63
CA ILE A 35 -1.18 7.11 -2.53
C ILE A 35 -2.31 7.71 -1.68
N HIS A 36 -2.20 8.98 -1.28
CA HIS A 36 -3.24 9.68 -0.50
C HIS A 36 -4.58 9.72 -1.26
N ILE A 37 -4.54 10.07 -2.55
CA ILE A 37 -5.74 10.10 -3.39
C ILE A 37 -6.39 8.72 -3.47
N LYS A 38 -5.61 7.65 -3.66
CA LYS A 38 -6.15 6.29 -3.71
C LYS A 38 -6.73 5.85 -2.37
N ALA A 39 -6.10 6.25 -1.26
CA ALA A 39 -6.60 5.95 0.08
C ALA A 39 -7.94 6.64 0.35
N GLU A 40 -8.10 7.89 -0.07
CA GLU A 40 -9.37 8.64 0.06
C GLU A 40 -10.47 8.11 -0.87
N LEU A 41 -10.14 7.84 -2.14
CA LEU A 41 -11.11 7.38 -3.13
C LEU A 41 -11.51 5.91 -2.96
N GLY A 42 -10.64 5.09 -2.38
CA GLY A 42 -10.83 3.64 -2.28
C GLY A 42 -10.84 2.91 -3.63
N ARG A 43 -10.33 3.53 -4.71
CA ARG A 43 -10.29 2.97 -6.06
C ARG A 43 -8.90 3.12 -6.68
N TYR A 44 -8.51 2.17 -7.52
CA TYR A 44 -7.25 2.24 -8.26
C TYR A 44 -7.40 3.13 -9.52
N ARG A 45 -6.35 3.89 -9.87
CA ARG A 45 -6.24 4.57 -11.18
C ARG A 45 -5.47 3.69 -12.15
N MET A 46 -6.04 3.47 -13.34
CA MET A 46 -5.30 2.87 -14.47
C MET A 46 -4.25 3.87 -14.99
N ARG A 47 -3.00 3.42 -15.20
CA ARG A 47 -1.93 4.24 -15.80
C ARG A 47 -1.07 3.41 -16.76
N GLY A 48 -0.68 4.01 -17.90
CA GLY A 48 0.26 3.45 -18.88
C GLY A 48 1.72 3.85 -18.64
N MET A 49 2.66 3.05 -19.14
CA MET A 49 4.12 3.11 -18.87
C MET A 49 4.89 4.17 -19.69
N ALA A 50 6.01 4.69 -19.12
CA ALA A 50 7.26 5.07 -19.83
C ALA A 50 8.42 5.43 -18.86
N LEU A 51 9.69 5.34 -19.35
CA LEU A 51 10.98 5.16 -18.63
C LEU A 51 11.95 6.38 -18.68
N MET A 52 12.96 6.44 -17.79
CA MET A 52 14.42 6.72 -18.04
C MET A 52 15.31 6.61 -16.73
N LYS A 53 15.94 5.42 -16.49
CA LYS A 53 17.11 4.99 -15.61
C LYS A 53 17.29 5.48 -14.13
N LYS A 54 17.90 4.74 -13.18
CA LYS A 54 18.10 3.28 -12.91
C LYS A 54 18.42 3.05 -11.40
N ILE A 55 17.51 2.40 -10.67
CA ILE A 55 17.70 1.55 -9.48
C ILE A 55 16.65 0.44 -9.66
N PRO A 56 16.91 -0.86 -9.37
CA PRO A 56 15.88 -1.89 -9.54
C PRO A 56 14.66 -1.56 -8.66
N THR A 57 13.55 -1.25 -9.30
CA THR A 57 12.25 -0.96 -8.68
C THR A 57 11.24 -2.03 -9.11
N TRP A 58 10.06 -2.09 -8.50
CA TRP A 58 8.99 -3.02 -8.91
C TRP A 58 8.61 -2.86 -10.40
N ASP A 59 8.89 -1.71 -11.01
CA ASP A 59 8.68 -1.43 -12.43
C ASP A 59 9.64 -2.21 -13.37
N ASP A 60 10.73 -2.80 -12.84
CA ASP A 60 11.66 -3.64 -13.60
C ASP A 60 11.23 -5.12 -13.68
N LEU A 61 10.18 -5.51 -12.95
CA LEU A 61 9.64 -6.86 -12.99
C LEU A 61 8.66 -6.99 -14.16
N THR A 62 8.97 -7.86 -15.12
CA THR A 62 8.03 -8.22 -16.19
C THR A 62 7.37 -9.56 -15.89
N PHE A 63 6.06 -9.55 -15.72
CA PHE A 63 5.27 -10.78 -15.59
C PHE A 63 4.93 -11.32 -16.97
N MET A 64 5.30 -12.57 -17.26
CA MET A 64 4.88 -13.23 -18.49
C MET A 64 3.39 -13.60 -18.40
N PRO A 65 2.53 -13.16 -19.33
CA PRO A 65 1.14 -13.54 -19.32
C PRO A 65 1.00 -15.06 -19.57
N GLY A 66 0.23 -15.75 -18.74
CA GLY A 66 0.00 -17.19 -18.84
C GLY A 66 -1.02 -17.60 -19.92
N THR A 67 -1.29 -16.73 -20.90
CA THR A 67 -2.34 -16.94 -21.91
C THR A 67 -2.11 -18.13 -22.82
N LEU A 68 -0.85 -18.59 -22.94
CA LEU A 68 -0.52 -19.79 -23.70
C LEU A 68 -0.93 -21.09 -22.99
N THR A 69 -1.04 -21.08 -21.65
CA THR A 69 -1.34 -22.29 -20.86
C THR A 69 -2.75 -22.32 -20.31
N ARG A 70 -3.41 -21.18 -20.15
CA ARG A 70 -4.82 -21.09 -19.71
C ARG A 70 -5.53 -19.87 -20.29
N PHE A 71 -6.85 -19.96 -20.41
CA PHE A 71 -7.68 -18.79 -20.71
C PHE A 71 -7.60 -17.77 -19.59
N VAL A 72 -7.68 -16.49 -19.95
CA VAL A 72 -7.71 -15.39 -18.98
C VAL A 72 -9.01 -15.48 -18.19
N ILE A 73 -8.92 -15.27 -16.88
CA ILE A 73 -10.08 -15.21 -15.99
C ILE A 73 -10.97 -14.06 -16.45
N GLU A 74 -12.22 -14.38 -16.76
CA GLU A 74 -13.20 -13.39 -17.18
C GLU A 74 -13.85 -12.79 -15.93
N GLY A 75 -13.53 -11.53 -15.61
CA GLY A 75 -13.84 -10.92 -14.31
C GLY A 75 -15.33 -10.81 -13.94
N TYR A 76 -16.25 -11.02 -14.89
CA TYR A 76 -17.69 -11.12 -14.60
C TYR A 76 -18.19 -12.57 -14.42
N ARG A 77 -17.43 -13.58 -14.86
CA ARG A 77 -17.77 -15.01 -14.72
C ARG A 77 -17.04 -15.67 -13.58
N GLU A 78 -15.79 -15.28 -13.37
CA GLU A 78 -14.88 -15.92 -12.43
C GLU A 78 -14.20 -14.87 -11.56
N LYS A 79 -14.04 -15.18 -10.27
CA LYS A 79 -13.35 -14.32 -9.32
C LYS A 79 -11.91 -14.79 -9.15
N CYS A 80 -10.98 -13.85 -9.16
CA CYS A 80 -9.60 -14.13 -8.77
C CYS A 80 -9.53 -14.31 -7.25
N GLU A 81 -9.27 -15.53 -6.78
CA GLU A 81 -9.09 -15.80 -5.36
C GLU A 81 -7.70 -15.36 -4.91
N THR A 82 -7.67 -14.42 -3.96
CA THR A 82 -6.44 -13.91 -3.33
C THR A 82 -6.14 -14.54 -1.98
N LYS A 83 -6.98 -15.50 -1.56
CA LYS A 83 -6.85 -16.16 -0.27
C LYS A 83 -5.49 -16.85 -0.18
N THR A 84 -4.78 -16.58 0.90
CA THR A 84 -3.43 -17.07 1.13
C THR A 84 -3.37 -17.81 2.46
N VAL A 85 -2.84 -19.03 2.44
CA VAL A 85 -2.66 -19.84 3.64
C VAL A 85 -1.17 -19.95 3.95
N ILE A 86 -0.74 -19.38 5.08
CA ILE A 86 0.64 -19.46 5.56
C ILE A 86 0.75 -20.63 6.53
N GLY A 87 1.73 -21.51 6.29
CA GLY A 87 1.97 -22.70 7.10
C GLY A 87 0.86 -23.76 6.96
N PRO A 88 0.55 -24.26 5.75
CA PRO A 88 -0.55 -25.21 5.54
C PRO A 88 -0.41 -26.54 6.29
N ARG A 89 0.79 -26.86 6.79
CA ARG A 89 1.08 -28.04 7.61
C ARG A 89 1.19 -27.74 9.11
N ALA A 90 1.01 -26.48 9.52
CA ALA A 90 1.01 -26.11 10.92
C ALA A 90 -0.29 -26.57 11.60
N LYS A 91 -0.25 -26.74 12.93
CA LYS A 91 -1.44 -27.08 13.72
C LYS A 91 -2.55 -26.01 13.62
N HIS A 92 -2.14 -24.75 13.50
CA HIS A 92 -3.00 -23.60 13.31
C HIS A 92 -2.47 -22.79 12.13
N PRO A 93 -2.87 -23.11 10.88
CA PRO A 93 -2.46 -22.35 9.72
C PRO A 93 -3.07 -20.94 9.76
N LEU A 94 -2.32 -19.96 9.25
CA LEU A 94 -2.83 -18.60 9.11
C LEU A 94 -3.52 -18.46 7.77
N GLU A 95 -4.82 -18.21 7.79
CA GLU A 95 -5.58 -17.91 6.59
C GLU A 95 -5.77 -16.39 6.46
N LEU A 96 -5.39 -15.83 5.31
CA LEU A 96 -5.57 -14.42 4.96
C LEU A 96 -6.43 -14.31 3.71
N ASP A 97 -7.30 -13.32 3.63
CA ASP A 97 -8.16 -13.12 2.45
C ASP A 97 -7.37 -12.52 1.27
N ILE A 98 -6.25 -11.86 1.57
CA ILE A 98 -5.33 -11.25 0.62
C ILE A 98 -3.87 -11.63 0.92
N PRO A 99 -2.97 -11.65 -0.08
CA PRO A 99 -1.56 -12.06 0.09
C PRO A 99 -0.69 -10.93 0.66
N ILE A 100 -1.23 -10.09 1.55
CA ILE A 100 -0.57 -8.91 2.11
C ILE A 100 -1.00 -8.82 3.57
N TYR A 101 -0.08 -8.59 4.50
CA TYR A 101 -0.38 -8.27 5.90
C TYR A 101 0.46 -7.08 6.36
N VAL A 102 0.06 -6.42 7.45
CA VAL A 102 0.79 -5.25 7.98
C VAL A 102 1.92 -5.73 8.89
N THR A 103 3.16 -5.47 8.47
CA THR A 103 4.36 -5.84 9.23
C THR A 103 4.54 -4.99 10.50
N GLY A 104 5.38 -5.48 11.42
CA GLY A 104 5.61 -4.88 12.72
C GLY A 104 6.31 -3.53 12.62
N MET A 105 5.61 -2.47 13.01
CA MET A 105 6.19 -1.16 13.32
C MET A 105 5.89 -0.85 14.78
N SER A 106 6.87 -0.42 15.55
CA SER A 106 6.74 -0.25 17.00
C SER A 106 5.79 0.89 17.37
N PHE A 107 5.04 0.68 18.45
CA PHE A 107 4.45 1.79 19.19
C PHE A 107 5.57 2.72 19.70
N GLY A 108 5.44 4.02 19.45
CA GLY A 108 6.50 5.01 19.65
C GLY A 108 7.15 5.47 18.34
N ALA A 109 7.32 4.58 17.37
CA ALA A 109 7.59 4.98 15.98
C ALA A 109 6.30 5.39 15.26
N LEU A 110 5.20 4.71 15.57
CA LEU A 110 3.86 5.10 15.18
C LEU A 110 3.06 5.64 16.36
N SER A 111 2.13 6.56 16.07
CA SER A 111 1.17 7.04 17.04
C SER A 111 0.14 5.95 17.41
N TYR A 112 -0.53 6.16 18.53
CA TYR A 112 -1.60 5.29 19.02
C TYR A 112 -2.74 5.17 18.00
N GLU A 113 -3.12 6.30 17.40
CA GLU A 113 -4.19 6.41 16.41
C GLU A 113 -3.81 5.67 15.13
N ALA A 114 -2.56 5.79 14.68
CA ALA A 114 -2.06 5.09 13.51
C ALA A 114 -2.10 3.57 13.69
N LYS A 115 -1.63 3.07 14.84
CA LYS A 115 -1.70 1.63 15.18
C LYS A 115 -3.14 1.12 15.24
N THR A 116 -4.03 1.88 15.87
CA THR A 116 -5.45 1.53 15.99
C THR A 116 -6.15 1.53 14.63
N ALA A 117 -5.83 2.49 13.75
CA ALA A 117 -6.36 2.55 12.39
C ALA A 117 -5.87 1.37 11.54
N LEU A 118 -4.59 1.01 11.64
CA LEU A 118 -4.03 -0.16 10.95
C LEU A 118 -4.68 -1.47 11.40
N ALA A 119 -4.90 -1.64 12.70
CA ALA A 119 -5.61 -2.79 13.27
C ALA A 119 -7.02 -2.97 12.68
N ARG A 120 -7.81 -1.89 12.68
CA ARG A 120 -9.16 -1.89 12.11
C ARG A 120 -9.14 -2.14 10.61
N GLY A 121 -8.27 -1.44 9.88
CA GLY A 121 -8.15 -1.56 8.43
C GLY A 121 -7.73 -2.96 7.98
N ALA A 122 -6.81 -3.59 8.71
CA ALA A 122 -6.39 -4.95 8.41
C ALA A 122 -7.51 -5.98 8.63
N THR A 123 -8.25 -5.88 9.73
CA THR A 123 -9.43 -6.73 9.97
C THR A 123 -10.48 -6.53 8.88
N MET A 124 -10.75 -5.29 8.47
CA MET A 124 -11.67 -5.01 7.37
C MET A 124 -11.19 -5.58 6.02
N ALA A 125 -9.87 -5.61 5.80
CA ALA A 125 -9.25 -6.18 4.61
C ALA A 125 -9.07 -7.72 4.69
N GLY A 126 -9.47 -8.36 5.80
CA GLY A 126 -9.32 -9.80 5.99
C GLY A 126 -7.88 -10.27 6.22
N THR A 127 -7.00 -9.37 6.63
CA THR A 127 -5.57 -9.63 6.84
C THR A 127 -5.11 -9.42 8.28
N ALA A 128 -3.85 -9.71 8.54
CA ALA A 128 -3.22 -9.67 9.85
C ALA A 128 -2.36 -8.42 10.08
N THR A 129 -2.12 -8.14 11.36
CA THR A 129 -1.24 -7.06 11.84
C THR A 129 -0.23 -7.59 12.84
N CYS A 130 0.85 -6.83 13.08
CA CYS A 130 1.92 -7.19 14.00
C CYS A 130 2.26 -6.03 14.95
N SER A 131 2.56 -6.37 16.22
CA SER A 131 2.92 -5.40 17.26
C SER A 131 4.19 -4.60 16.96
N GLY A 132 5.19 -5.24 16.36
CA GLY A 132 6.57 -4.75 16.38
C GLY A 132 7.15 -4.67 17.80
N GLU A 133 8.30 -4.00 17.94
CA GLU A 133 9.09 -3.96 19.19
C GLU A 133 8.51 -3.03 20.29
N GLY A 134 7.40 -2.33 20.01
CA GLY A 134 6.83 -1.33 20.93
C GLY A 134 5.93 -1.90 22.02
N GLY A 135 5.82 -3.23 22.10
CA GLY A 135 4.90 -3.92 22.99
C GLY A 135 3.46 -3.96 22.46
N MET A 136 2.54 -4.45 23.29
CA MET A 136 1.14 -4.66 22.93
C MET A 136 0.26 -3.54 23.45
N ILE A 137 -0.40 -2.82 22.53
CA ILE A 137 -1.48 -1.89 22.87
C ILE A 137 -2.80 -2.68 23.01
N PRO A 138 -3.57 -2.50 24.10
CA PRO A 138 -4.83 -3.21 24.29
C PRO A 138 -5.84 -3.00 23.15
N ASP A 139 -5.96 -1.78 22.65
CA ASP A 139 -6.87 -1.45 21.54
C ASP A 139 -6.42 -2.05 20.22
N GLU A 140 -5.11 -2.05 19.91
CA GLU A 140 -4.58 -2.71 18.71
C GLU A 140 -4.94 -4.20 18.69
N ARG A 141 -4.78 -4.87 19.83
CA ARG A 141 -5.15 -6.29 19.97
C ARG A 141 -6.67 -6.50 19.86
N ARG A 142 -7.48 -5.60 20.41
CA ARG A 142 -8.94 -5.67 20.41
C ARG A 142 -9.54 -5.53 19.01
N TYR A 143 -8.98 -4.65 18.18
CA TYR A 143 -9.49 -4.40 16.83
C TYR A 143 -8.90 -5.33 15.77
N SER A 144 -7.79 -6.01 16.06
CA SER A 144 -7.16 -6.96 15.15
C SER A 144 -7.71 -8.37 15.34
N GLU A 145 -8.35 -8.92 14.32
CA GLU A 145 -8.82 -10.32 14.34
C GLU A 145 -7.62 -11.30 14.32
N LYS A 146 -6.71 -11.08 13.37
CA LYS A 146 -5.47 -11.85 13.20
C LYS A 146 -4.30 -10.95 13.60
N TRP A 147 -3.64 -11.26 14.70
CA TRP A 147 -2.62 -10.38 15.28
C TRP A 147 -1.41 -11.19 15.76
N PHE A 148 -0.22 -10.71 15.41
CA PHE A 148 1.05 -11.30 15.82
C PHE A 148 1.74 -10.45 16.88
N TYR A 149 2.24 -11.15 17.88
CA TYR A 149 3.20 -10.58 18.81
C TYR A 149 4.61 -10.89 18.30
N GLN A 150 5.44 -9.86 18.20
CA GLN A 150 6.86 -9.96 17.86
C GLN A 150 7.71 -9.77 19.11
#